data_AF-A0A9D5UIJ8-F1
#
_entry.id   AF-A0A9D5UIJ8-F1
#
_cell.length_a   1.000
_cell.length_b   1.000
_cell.length_c   1.000
_cell.angle_alpha   90.00
_cell.angle_beta   90.00
_cell.angle_gamma   90.00
#
_symmetry.space_group_name_H-M   'P 1'
#
loop_
_entity.id
_entity.type
_entity.pdbx_description
1 polymer ?
#
loop_
_entity_poly.entity_id
_entity_poly.type
_entity_poly.pdbx_seq_one_letter_code
_entity_poly.pdbx_strand_id
1 'polypeptide(L)' 'MRPEEGIPVRAWITQRQTGEQHVDGEAIAWAGRQVWVRYLDPHGREGWAWLWADAVERR' A
#
# COMPACT_ATOMS: atom_id res chain seq x y z
N MET A 1 -10.24 9.83 -5.78
CA MET A 1 -11.08 8.75 -6.35
C MET A 1 -10.95 7.52 -5.47
N ARG A 2 -12.02 6.77 -5.22
CA ARG A 2 -12.02 5.48 -4.49
C ARG A 2 -12.69 4.44 -5.39
N PRO A 3 -12.06 3.28 -5.67
CA PRO A 3 -12.67 2.26 -6.51
C PRO A 3 -13.70 1.47 -5.69
N GLU A 4 -14.62 0.78 -6.37
CA GLU A 4 -15.61 -0.10 -5.70
C GLU A 4 -14.93 -1.32 -5.08
N GLU A 5 -13.87 -1.82 -5.72
CA GLU A 5 -13.02 -2.91 -5.25
C GLU A 5 -11.55 -2.44 -5.22
N GLY A 6 -10.81 -2.83 -4.18
CA GLY A 6 -9.39 -2.49 -4.06
C GLY A 6 -8.58 -3.07 -5.21
N ILE A 7 -7.65 -2.28 -5.76
CA ILE A 7 -6.77 -2.77 -6.84
C ILE A 7 -5.60 -3.52 -6.19
N PRO A 8 -5.35 -4.81 -6.50
CA PRO A 8 -4.20 -5.53 -5.97
C PRO A 8 -2.89 -4.86 -6.37
N VAL A 9 -2.02 -4.64 -5.39
CA VAL A 9 -0.72 -3.99 -5.58
C VAL A 9 0.35 -4.63 -4.72
N ARG A 10 1.60 -4.47 -5.15
CA ARG A 10 2.78 -4.59 -4.30
C ARG A 10 3.26 -3.19 -3.92
N ALA A 11 3.46 -2.96 -2.63
CA ALA A 11 3.79 -1.66 -2.09
C ALA A 11 5.12 -1.69 -1.33
N TRP A 12 5.94 -0.66 -1.51
CA TRP A 12 7.13 -0.41 -0.72
C TRP A 12 6.73 0.44 0.48
N ILE A 13 6.89 -0.08 1.69
CA ILE A 13 6.58 0.63 2.93
C ILE A 13 7.81 0.74 3.81
N THR A 14 7.90 1.84 4.56
CA THR A 14 8.91 2.02 5.62
C THR A 14 8.21 2.01 6.96
N GLN A 15 8.52 1.02 7.80
CA GLN A 15 8.02 0.97 9.18
C GLN A 15 9.19 1.19 10.14
N ARG A 16 8.95 1.94 11.23
CA ARG A 16 9.98 2.25 12.23
C ARG A 16 10.65 1.00 12.81
N GLN A 17 9.89 -0.10 12.97
CA GLN A 17 10.34 -1.31 13.66
C GLN A 17 11.05 -2.30 12.72
N THR A 18 10.61 -2.41 11.47
CA THR A 18 11.09 -3.43 10.53
C THR A 18 11.91 -2.86 9.38
N GLY A 19 11.95 -1.53 9.21
CA GLY A 19 12.64 -0.87 8.11
C GLY A 19 11.80 -0.85 6.83
N GLU A 20 12.49 -0.81 5.69
CA GLU A 20 11.87 -0.87 4.36
C GLU A 20 11.52 -2.32 3.99
N GLN A 21 10.32 -2.51 3.45
CA GLN A 21 9.84 -3.84 3.05
C GLN A 21 8.78 -3.75 1.96
N HIS A 22 8.65 -4.83 1.18
CA HIS A 22 7.55 -5.03 0.24
C HIS A 22 6.40 -5.74 0.93
N VAL A 23 5.20 -5.24 0.69
CA VAL A 23 3.95 -5.87 1.15
C VAL A 23 2.99 -6.01 -0.02
N ASP A 24 2.25 -7.11 -0.04
CA ASP A 24 1.08 -7.23 -0.89
C ASP A 24 -0.10 -6.52 -0.21
N GLY A 25 -0.92 -5.86 -1.00
CA GLY A 25 -2.05 -5.09 -0.50
C GLY A 25 -3.01 -4.65 -1.59
N GLU A 26 -3.88 -3.72 -1.24
CA GLU A 26 -4.89 -3.15 -2.11
C GLU A 26 -4.81 -1.63 -2.11
N ALA A 27 -4.73 -1.05 -3.30
CA ALA A 27 -4.93 0.38 -3.50
C ALA A 27 -6.43 0.69 -3.49
N ILE A 28 -6.86 1.45 -2.47
CA ILE A 28 -8.28 1.73 -2.19
C ILE A 28 -8.64 3.22 -2.29
N ALA A 29 -7.67 4.11 -2.50
CA ALA A 29 -7.95 5.50 -2.86
C ALA A 29 -6.75 6.18 -3.54
N TRP A 30 -7.02 7.28 -4.24
CA TRP A 30 -6.00 8.13 -4.86
C TRP A 30 -6.22 9.61 -4.59
N ALA A 31 -5.11 10.31 -4.36
CA ALA A 31 -5.01 11.76 -4.22
C ALA A 31 -3.80 12.27 -5.00
N GLY A 32 -4.01 12.73 -6.24
CA GLY A 32 -2.93 13.12 -7.14
C GLY A 32 -1.99 11.94 -7.44
N ARG A 33 -0.71 12.07 -7.09
CA ARG A 33 0.31 11.00 -7.21
C ARG A 33 0.40 10.10 -5.98
N GLN A 34 -0.50 10.24 -5.01
CA GLN A 34 -0.52 9.40 -3.82
C GLN A 34 -1.63 8.35 -3.89
N VAL A 35 -1.36 7.18 -3.34
CA VAL A 35 -2.22 5.99 -3.30
C VAL A 35 -2.40 5.60 -1.83
N TRP A 36 -3.65 5.41 -1.40
CA TRP A 36 -3.97 4.86 -0.09
C TRP A 36 -4.00 3.34 -0.21
N VAL A 37 -3.05 2.69 0.45
CA VAL A 37 -2.89 1.23 0.38
C VAL A 37 -3.27 0.62 1.71
N ARG A 38 -4.11 -0.41 1.67
CA ARG A 38 -4.39 -1.35 2.76
C ARG A 38 -3.51 -2.57 2.54
N TYR A 39 -2.76 -3.00 3.55
CA TYR A 39 -1.80 -4.09 3.41
C TYR A 39 -1.77 -4.99 4.65
N LEU A 40 -1.20 -6.18 4.50
CA LEU A 40 -0.80 -7.05 5.60
C LEU A 40 0.72 -7.00 5.75
N ASP A 41 1.21 -6.71 6.96
CA ASP A 41 2.63 -6.78 7.25
C ASP A 41 3.13 -8.25 7.31
N PRO A 42 4.45 -8.50 7.37
CA PRO A 42 4.99 -9.86 7.46
C PRO A 42 4.53 -10.66 8.69
N HIS A 43 3.93 -10.00 9.69
CA HIS A 43 3.36 -10.62 10.89
C HIS A 43 1.84 -10.81 10.79
N GLY A 44 1.25 -10.56 9.62
CA GLY A 44 -0.18 -10.68 9.37
C GLY A 44 -1.03 -9.57 9.96
N ARG A 45 -0.43 -8.44 10.37
CA ARG A 45 -1.16 -7.30 10.91
C ARG A 45 -1.60 -6.39 9.78
N GLU A 46 -2.85 -5.94 9.84
CA GLU A 46 -3.37 -4.97 8.88
C GLU A 46 -2.82 -3.57 9.13
N GLY A 47 -2.47 -2.88 8.05
CA GLY A 47 -1.97 -1.51 8.07
C GLY A 47 -2.49 -0.71 6.88
N TRP A 48 -2.37 0.62 7.02
CA TRP A 48 -2.70 1.57 5.97
C TRP A 48 -1.59 2.60 5.81
N ALA A 49 -1.34 3.02 4.57
CA ALA A 49 -0.38 4.07 4.28
C ALA A 49 -0.77 4.85 3.02
N TRP A 50 -0.48 6.16 3.04
CA TRP A 50 -0.38 6.95 1.81
C TRP A 50 1.02 6.73 1.25
N LEU A 51 1.07 6.24 0.02
CA LEU A 51 2.30 5.97 -0.70
C LEU A 51 2.33 6.79 -1.98
N TRP A 52 3.51 7.20 -2.40
CA TRP A 52 3.66 7.74 -3.75
C TRP A 52 3.42 6.63 -4.78
N ALA A 53 2.83 6.99 -5.92
CA ALA A 53 2.44 6.03 -6.95
C ALA A 53 3.63 5.26 -7.57
N ASP A 54 4.85 5.78 -7.43
CA ASP A 54 6.09 5.10 -7.82
C ASP A 54 6.59 4.09 -6.78
N ALA A 55 6.07 4.14 -5.55
CA ALA A 55 6.28 3.15 -4.49
C ALA A 55 5.22 2.04 -4.50
N VAL A 56 4.43 1.95 -5.58
CA VAL A 56 3.35 0.97 -5.75
C VAL A 56 3.42 0.37 -7.14
N GLU A 57 3.46 -0.95 -7.22
CA GLU A 57 3.41 -1.72 -8.46
C GLU A 57 2.06 -2.45 -8.53
N ARG A 58 1.38 -2.35 -9.67
CA ARG A 58 0.13 -3.07 -9.89
C ARG A 58 0.42 -4.54 -10.16
N ARG A 59 -0.36 -5.42 -9.55
CA ARG A 59 -0.27 -6.87 -9.73
C ARG A 59 -1.29 -7.39 -10.74
#